data_AF-E8WYJ7-F1
#
_entry.id   AF-E8WYJ7-F1
#
_cell.length_a   1.000
_cell.length_b   1.000
_cell.length_c   1.000
_cell.angle_alpha   90.00
_cell.angle_beta   90.00
_cell.angle_gamma   90.00
#
_symmetry.space_group_name_H-M   'P 1'
#
loop_
_entity.id
_entity.type
_entity.pdbx_description
1 polymer ?
#
loop_
_entity_poly.entity_id
_entity_poly.type
_entity_poly.pdbx_seq_one_letter_code
_entity_poly.pdbx_strand_id
1 'polypeptide(L)'
;MKKPHAILTLAAVAVLNLSVYAATACAQETREQAAAHLRKPETKEMDPTFTTAAPFAQKLVDEALAKHPEVLLLALHAGAPKYDIVASNFGRIGKLGDEDDLRCIHTGKDNLEVNKEGIHFEDQTPLRDQSGKIIGAIGIVFSYKPGDDKMKLQAIAKQIQAEMKADIPSSKRLFGPA
;
A
#
# COMPACT_ATOMS: atom_id res chain seq x y z
N MET A 1 67.86 -45.03 -24.54
CA MET A 1 67.83 -44.19 -25.75
C MET A 1 66.54 -43.38 -25.76
N LYS A 2 66.64 -42.02 -25.83
CA LYS A 2 65.61 -41.00 -26.20
C LYS A 2 64.27 -41.02 -25.42
N LYS A 3 63.68 -39.94 -24.87
CA LYS A 3 63.90 -38.49 -24.69
C LYS A 3 62.86 -38.03 -23.62
N PRO A 4 63.03 -36.88 -22.94
CA PRO A 4 62.10 -36.33 -21.93
C PRO A 4 61.11 -35.32 -22.55
N HIS A 5 59.84 -35.25 -22.11
CA HIS A 5 58.90 -34.13 -22.36
C HIS A 5 58.04 -33.98 -21.08
N ALA A 6 58.22 -32.93 -20.28
CA ALA A 6 57.68 -31.57 -20.42
C ALA A 6 56.33 -31.40 -19.69
N ILE A 7 56.37 -30.44 -18.78
CA ILE A 7 55.34 -29.94 -17.86
C ILE A 7 54.15 -29.36 -18.64
N LEU A 8 52.92 -29.59 -18.18
CA LEU A 8 51.87 -28.59 -18.32
C LEU A 8 50.90 -28.65 -17.12
N THR A 9 51.04 -27.64 -16.27
CA THR A 9 50.12 -27.24 -15.21
C THR A 9 48.79 -26.82 -15.83
N LEU A 10 47.67 -27.38 -15.38
CA LEU A 10 46.36 -26.79 -15.61
C LEU A 10 45.69 -26.55 -14.25
N ALA A 11 45.62 -25.28 -13.87
CA ALA A 11 44.90 -24.82 -12.70
C ALA A 11 43.41 -25.12 -12.88
N ALA A 12 42.83 -25.92 -11.99
CA ALA A 12 41.39 -26.11 -11.93
C ALA A 12 40.75 -24.82 -11.40
N VAL A 13 40.04 -24.12 -12.28
CA VAL A 13 39.13 -23.03 -11.90
C VAL A 13 37.97 -23.65 -11.14
N ALA A 14 37.95 -23.46 -9.82
CA ALA A 14 36.78 -23.78 -9.00
C ALA A 14 35.70 -22.72 -9.27
N VAL A 15 34.76 -23.04 -10.16
CA VAL A 15 33.51 -22.28 -10.30
C VAL A 15 32.67 -22.59 -9.06
N LEU A 16 32.67 -21.66 -8.10
CA LEU A 16 31.68 -21.65 -7.03
C LEU A 16 30.30 -21.41 -7.67
N ASN A 17 29.52 -22.47 -7.81
CA ASN A 17 28.09 -22.36 -8.04
C ASN A 17 27.45 -21.74 -6.79
N LEU A 18 27.19 -20.44 -6.83
CA LEU A 18 26.29 -19.78 -5.88
C LEU A 18 24.88 -20.29 -6.18
N SER A 19 24.43 -21.30 -5.43
CA SER A 19 23.04 -21.73 -5.44
C SER A 19 22.17 -20.61 -4.85
N VAL A 20 21.55 -19.84 -5.73
CA VAL A 20 20.45 -18.94 -5.35
C VAL A 20 19.30 -19.81 -4.89
N TYR A 21 19.16 -20.00 -3.57
CA TYR A 21 17.91 -20.47 -2.97
C TYR A 21 16.88 -19.35 -3.11
N ALA A 22 16.29 -19.22 -4.31
CA ALA A 22 15.02 -18.52 -4.45
C ALA A 22 13.97 -19.44 -3.84
N ALA A 23 13.66 -19.23 -2.56
CA ALA A 23 12.44 -19.77 -1.98
C ALA A 23 11.29 -19.21 -2.82
N THR A 24 10.62 -20.09 -3.55
CA THR A 24 9.33 -19.83 -4.20
C THR A 24 8.27 -19.64 -3.11
N ALA A 25 8.33 -18.52 -2.40
CA ALA A 25 7.09 -17.86 -2.02
C ALA A 25 6.38 -17.58 -3.34
N CYS A 26 5.14 -18.04 -3.51
CA CYS A 26 4.32 -17.62 -4.64
C CYS A 26 4.47 -16.10 -4.77
N ALA A 27 5.00 -15.62 -5.90
CA ALA A 27 5.27 -14.21 -6.07
C ALA A 27 3.95 -13.47 -5.83
N GLN A 28 3.86 -12.79 -4.69
CA GLN A 28 2.73 -11.93 -4.37
C GLN A 28 2.74 -10.84 -5.44
N GLU A 29 1.56 -10.50 -5.94
CA GLU A 29 1.38 -9.44 -6.94
C GLU A 29 2.15 -8.18 -6.55
N THR A 30 2.82 -7.53 -7.51
CA THR A 30 3.51 -6.27 -7.22
C THR A 30 2.49 -5.13 -7.06
N ARG A 31 2.91 -4.02 -6.43
CA ARG A 31 2.04 -2.83 -6.28
C ARG A 31 1.66 -2.24 -7.63
N GLU A 32 2.58 -2.25 -8.59
CA GLU A 32 2.32 -1.82 -9.98
C GLU A 32 1.28 -2.71 -10.67
N GLN A 33 1.36 -4.04 -10.47
CA GLN A 33 0.36 -4.97 -11.01
C GLN A 33 -1.00 -4.71 -10.37
N ALA A 34 -1.06 -4.60 -9.04
CA ALA A 34 -2.29 -4.30 -8.32
C ALA A 34 -2.92 -2.98 -8.78
N ALA A 35 -2.11 -1.94 -8.96
CA ALA A 35 -2.57 -0.64 -9.47
C ALA A 35 -3.11 -0.75 -10.91
N ALA A 36 -2.63 -1.67 -11.73
CA ALA A 36 -3.13 -1.87 -13.10
C ALA A 36 -4.53 -2.52 -13.14
N HIS A 37 -4.94 -3.23 -12.09
CA HIS A 37 -6.30 -3.75 -11.96
C HIS A 37 -7.34 -2.67 -11.60
N LEU A 38 -6.87 -1.51 -11.14
CA LEU A 38 -7.75 -0.42 -10.76
C LEU A 38 -8.40 0.22 -11.99
N ARG A 39 -9.74 0.36 -11.96
CA ARG A 39 -10.45 1.16 -12.97
C ARG A 39 -9.93 2.60 -13.00
N LYS A 40 -10.00 3.27 -14.15
CA LYS A 40 -9.72 4.71 -14.19
C LYS A 40 -10.89 5.48 -13.57
N PRO A 41 -10.66 6.51 -12.74
CA PRO A 41 -11.71 7.40 -12.30
C PRO A 41 -12.34 8.12 -13.49
N GLU A 42 -13.66 8.32 -13.43
CA GLU A 42 -14.36 9.20 -14.34
C GLU A 42 -14.10 10.66 -13.97
N THR A 43 -14.20 11.59 -14.94
CA THR A 43 -14.00 13.03 -14.68
C THR A 43 -14.89 13.56 -13.56
N LYS A 44 -16.12 13.05 -13.44
CA LYS A 44 -17.08 13.45 -12.39
C LYS A 44 -16.66 13.01 -10.98
N GLU A 45 -15.77 12.03 -10.88
CA GLU A 45 -15.24 11.51 -9.61
C GLU A 45 -13.98 12.27 -9.17
N MET A 46 -13.45 13.15 -10.01
CA MET A 46 -12.32 14.00 -9.68
C MET A 46 -12.82 15.38 -9.25
N ASP A 47 -12.27 15.92 -8.17
CA ASP A 47 -12.49 17.32 -7.79
C ASP A 47 -11.72 18.23 -8.75
N PRO A 48 -12.38 18.99 -9.64
CA PRO A 48 -11.69 19.88 -10.57
C PRO A 48 -11.00 21.07 -9.87
N THR A 49 -11.26 21.28 -8.58
CA THR A 49 -10.69 22.37 -7.79
C THR A 49 -9.54 21.91 -6.88
N PHE A 50 -9.23 20.61 -6.84
CA PHE A 50 -8.20 20.09 -5.97
C PHE A 50 -6.80 20.53 -6.42
N THR A 51 -6.14 21.30 -5.56
CA THR A 51 -4.81 21.88 -5.84
C THR A 51 -3.88 21.82 -4.63
N THR A 52 -4.34 21.26 -3.51
CA THR A 52 -3.60 21.30 -2.24
C THR A 52 -2.74 20.05 -2.08
N ALA A 53 -1.42 20.22 -2.06
CA ALA A 53 -0.49 19.14 -1.77
C ALA A 53 -0.58 18.71 -0.29
N ALA A 54 -0.39 17.41 -0.03
CA ALA A 54 -0.37 16.85 1.32
C ALA A 54 0.91 16.04 1.61
N PRO A 55 2.08 16.70 1.69
CA PRO A 55 3.36 15.98 1.78
C PRO A 55 3.51 15.17 3.06
N PHE A 56 2.96 15.62 4.19
CA PHE A 56 2.93 14.79 5.40
C PHE A 56 2.02 13.57 5.25
N ALA A 57 0.86 13.70 4.60
CA ALA A 57 0.01 12.55 4.30
C ALA A 57 0.73 11.54 3.40
N GLN A 58 1.46 12.01 2.38
CA GLN A 58 2.27 11.13 1.52
C GLN A 58 3.36 10.41 2.30
N LYS A 59 4.08 11.11 3.20
CA LYS A 59 5.06 10.49 4.09
C LYS A 59 4.45 9.33 4.89
N LEU A 60 3.24 9.51 5.44
CA LEU A 60 2.55 8.45 6.18
C LEU A 60 2.23 7.23 5.30
N VAL A 61 1.80 7.45 4.06
CA VAL A 61 1.57 6.37 3.09
C VAL A 61 2.87 5.61 2.82
N ASP A 62 3.95 6.33 2.53
CA ASP A 62 5.24 5.74 2.18
C ASP A 62 5.82 4.93 3.36
N GLU A 63 5.73 5.47 4.59
CA GLU A 63 6.19 4.79 5.80
C GLU A 63 5.34 3.56 6.15
N ALA A 64 4.02 3.64 5.98
CA ALA A 64 3.14 2.49 6.19
C ALA A 64 3.47 1.37 5.20
N LEU A 65 3.64 1.70 3.91
CA LEU A 65 4.01 0.73 2.89
C LEU A 65 5.42 0.16 3.07
N ALA A 66 6.33 0.88 3.70
CA ALA A 66 7.66 0.36 4.07
C ALA A 66 7.59 -0.60 5.27
N LYS A 67 6.72 -0.32 6.25
CA LYS A 67 6.52 -1.16 7.45
C LYS A 67 5.65 -2.39 7.19
N HIS A 68 4.72 -2.30 6.25
CA HIS A 68 3.71 -3.32 5.92
C HIS A 68 3.85 -3.74 4.45
N PRO A 69 4.88 -4.53 4.09
CA PRO A 69 5.13 -4.95 2.71
C PRO A 69 4.02 -5.84 2.12
N GLU A 70 3.15 -6.42 2.95
CA GLU A 70 1.97 -7.18 2.54
C GLU A 70 0.86 -6.32 1.91
N VAL A 71 0.88 -5.00 2.13
CA VAL A 71 -0.09 -4.05 1.56
C VAL A 71 0.32 -3.70 0.13
N LEU A 72 -0.62 -3.90 -0.80
CA LEU A 72 -0.44 -3.59 -2.22
C LEU A 72 -0.74 -2.12 -2.50
N LEU A 73 -1.89 -1.63 -2.04
CA LEU A 73 -2.37 -0.28 -2.32
C LEU A 73 -2.83 0.37 -1.03
N LEU A 74 -2.51 1.65 -0.87
CA LEU A 74 -2.93 2.46 0.26
C LEU A 74 -3.27 3.87 -0.21
N ALA A 75 -4.40 4.39 0.23
CA ALA A 75 -4.81 5.78 0.01
C ALA A 75 -5.38 6.42 1.27
N LEU A 76 -5.20 7.74 1.38
CA LEU A 76 -5.80 8.56 2.42
C LEU A 76 -6.82 9.51 1.80
N HIS A 77 -8.08 9.34 2.18
CA HIS A 77 -9.15 10.29 1.94
C HIS A 77 -9.20 11.28 3.11
N ALA A 78 -9.02 12.59 2.86
CA ALA A 78 -9.01 13.62 3.89
C ALA A 78 -9.37 15.01 3.33
N GLY A 79 -9.46 16.03 4.18
CA GLY A 79 -9.81 17.38 3.74
C GLY A 79 -11.32 17.55 3.56
N ALA A 80 -12.03 17.65 4.68
CA ALA A 80 -13.46 17.93 4.69
C ALA A 80 -13.78 19.23 3.90
N PRO A 81 -14.96 19.32 3.26
CA PRO A 81 -16.07 18.36 3.31
C PRO A 81 -16.03 17.27 2.23
N LYS A 82 -15.13 17.36 1.25
CA LYS A 82 -15.10 16.47 0.08
C LYS A 82 -14.36 15.16 0.35
N TYR A 83 -13.39 15.19 1.26
CA TYR A 83 -12.57 14.03 1.62
C TYR A 83 -11.89 13.42 0.40
N ASP A 84 -11.23 14.25 -0.40
CA ASP A 84 -10.52 13.79 -1.59
C ASP A 84 -9.35 12.86 -1.23
N ILE A 85 -8.88 12.06 -2.18
CA ILE A 85 -7.59 11.38 -2.04
C ILE A 85 -6.49 12.44 -1.96
N VAL A 86 -5.86 12.56 -0.81
CA VAL A 86 -4.76 13.52 -0.59
C VAL A 86 -3.37 12.88 -0.71
N ALA A 87 -3.30 11.55 -0.56
CA ALA A 87 -2.06 10.77 -0.68
C ALA A 87 -2.38 9.31 -1.05
N SER A 88 -1.53 8.69 -1.86
CA SER A 88 -1.63 7.26 -2.20
C SER A 88 -0.34 6.77 -2.88
N ASN A 89 -0.20 5.45 -3.08
CA ASN A 89 0.86 4.87 -3.91
C ASN A 89 0.43 4.55 -5.35
N PHE A 90 -0.81 4.86 -5.73
CA PHE A 90 -1.36 4.55 -7.06
C PHE A 90 -1.97 5.77 -7.77
N GLY A 91 -1.77 6.97 -7.21
CA GLY A 91 -2.27 8.22 -7.77
C GLY A 91 -3.74 8.47 -7.44
N ARG A 92 -4.50 8.99 -8.42
CA ARG A 92 -5.88 9.48 -8.24
C ARG A 92 -6.01 10.61 -7.19
N ILE A 93 -4.94 11.36 -6.95
CA ILE A 93 -4.96 12.52 -6.06
C ILE A 93 -6.04 13.50 -6.53
N GLY A 94 -6.89 13.94 -5.61
CA GLY A 94 -8.07 14.75 -5.89
C GLY A 94 -9.33 13.98 -6.29
N LYS A 95 -9.31 12.63 -6.29
CA LYS A 95 -10.56 11.85 -6.42
C LYS A 95 -11.43 12.12 -5.20
N LEU A 96 -12.69 12.51 -5.42
CA LEU A 96 -13.70 12.71 -4.38
C LEU A 96 -13.87 11.44 -3.54
N GLY A 97 -14.13 11.63 -2.24
CA GLY A 97 -14.63 10.55 -1.39
C GLY A 97 -15.97 10.07 -1.93
N ASP A 98 -16.09 8.76 -2.15
CA ASP A 98 -17.35 8.15 -2.58
C ASP A 98 -18.19 7.65 -1.40
N GLU A 99 -19.29 6.94 -1.68
CA GLU A 99 -20.24 6.53 -0.65
C GLU A 99 -19.58 5.63 0.40
N ASP A 100 -18.63 4.79 0.01
CA ASP A 100 -17.93 3.90 0.92
C ASP A 100 -17.03 4.72 1.84
N ASP A 101 -16.21 5.62 1.29
CA ASP A 101 -15.37 6.59 2.04
C ASP A 101 -16.19 7.33 3.10
N LEU A 102 -17.29 7.94 2.67
CA LEU A 102 -18.15 8.74 3.53
C LEU A 102 -18.86 7.91 4.60
N ARG A 103 -19.30 6.69 4.27
CA ARG A 103 -19.92 5.78 5.25
C ARG A 103 -18.92 5.39 6.34
N CYS A 104 -17.68 5.09 5.99
CA CYS A 104 -16.61 4.80 6.94
C CYS A 104 -16.35 6.01 7.87
N ILE A 105 -16.25 7.20 7.28
CA ILE A 105 -16.04 8.47 8.02
C ILE A 105 -17.18 8.75 8.99
N HIS A 106 -18.43 8.62 8.55
CA HIS A 106 -19.60 8.96 9.36
C HIS A 106 -19.89 7.93 10.46
N THR A 107 -19.70 6.64 10.18
CA THR A 107 -20.02 5.57 11.13
C THR A 107 -18.86 5.25 12.06
N GLY A 108 -17.62 5.56 11.67
CA GLY A 108 -16.42 5.15 12.36
C GLY A 108 -16.16 3.65 12.33
N LYS A 109 -16.78 2.93 11.39
CA LYS A 109 -16.64 1.48 11.19
C LYS A 109 -15.93 1.18 9.87
N ASP A 110 -15.20 0.08 9.85
CA ASP A 110 -14.53 -0.41 8.64
C ASP A 110 -15.56 -0.86 7.60
N ASN A 111 -15.27 -0.62 6.32
CA ASN A 111 -15.92 -1.31 5.20
C ASN A 111 -14.96 -2.40 4.70
N LEU A 112 -15.45 -3.64 4.62
CA LEU A 112 -14.64 -4.79 4.21
C LEU A 112 -15.21 -5.37 2.93
N GLU A 113 -14.40 -5.43 1.88
CA GLU A 113 -14.82 -5.97 0.59
C GLU A 113 -13.79 -6.94 0.01
N VAL A 114 -14.28 -7.86 -0.82
CA VAL A 114 -13.45 -8.59 -1.76
C VAL A 114 -13.80 -8.03 -3.13
N ASN A 115 -12.80 -7.63 -3.91
CA ASN A 115 -13.05 -7.05 -5.22
C ASN A 115 -13.81 -8.03 -6.15
N LYS A 116 -14.35 -7.51 -7.25
CA LYS A 116 -15.20 -8.31 -8.17
C LYS A 116 -14.50 -9.54 -8.73
N GLU A 117 -13.19 -9.44 -8.93
CA GLU A 117 -12.33 -10.50 -9.46
C GLU A 117 -11.98 -11.55 -8.39
N GLY A 118 -12.20 -11.27 -7.11
CA GLY A 118 -11.91 -12.20 -6.02
C GLY A 118 -10.43 -12.30 -5.65
N ILE A 119 -9.62 -11.34 -6.09
CA ILE A 119 -8.14 -11.36 -5.97
C ILE A 119 -7.58 -10.32 -4.99
N HIS A 120 -8.41 -9.37 -4.56
CA HIS A 120 -8.05 -8.37 -3.55
C HIS A 120 -9.05 -8.36 -2.40
N PHE A 121 -8.52 -8.18 -1.21
CA PHE A 121 -9.30 -7.85 -0.02
C PHE A 121 -9.03 -6.38 0.32
N GLU A 122 -10.11 -5.61 0.44
CA GLU A 122 -10.08 -4.18 0.68
C GLU A 122 -10.64 -3.92 2.08
N ASP A 123 -9.85 -3.22 2.90
CA ASP A 123 -10.27 -2.71 4.19
C ASP A 123 -10.19 -1.19 4.14
N GLN A 124 -11.36 -0.56 4.27
CA GLN A 124 -11.45 0.88 4.39
C GLN A 124 -11.79 1.26 5.84
N THR A 125 -10.81 1.76 6.57
CA THR A 125 -10.90 2.05 8.01
C THR A 125 -10.81 3.57 8.29
N PRO A 126 -11.42 4.10 9.37
CA PRO A 126 -11.40 5.54 9.62
C PRO A 126 -9.98 6.07 9.85
N LEU A 127 -9.61 7.17 9.20
CA LEU A 127 -8.39 7.90 9.54
C LEU A 127 -8.65 8.76 10.78
N ARG A 128 -7.82 8.59 11.81
CA ARG A 128 -7.96 9.30 13.09
C ARG A 128 -6.73 10.13 13.40
N ASP A 129 -6.92 11.29 14.02
CA ASP A 129 -5.82 12.01 14.67
C ASP A 129 -5.52 11.43 16.07
N GLN A 130 -4.44 11.91 16.69
CA GLN A 130 -4.00 11.51 18.02
C GLN A 130 -5.10 11.63 19.10
N SER A 131 -6.04 12.58 18.94
CA SER A 131 -7.17 12.74 19.85
C SER A 131 -8.26 11.67 19.67
N GLY A 132 -8.19 10.88 18.60
CA GLY A 132 -9.18 9.88 18.22
C GLY A 132 -10.29 10.42 17.30
N LYS A 133 -10.24 11.71 16.96
CA LYS A 133 -11.21 12.32 16.04
C LYS A 133 -11.04 11.73 14.64
N ILE A 134 -12.15 11.37 14.01
CA ILE A 134 -12.17 10.96 12.60
C ILE A 134 -11.92 12.19 11.74
N ILE A 135 -10.93 12.10 10.86
CA ILE A 135 -10.50 13.18 9.97
C ILE A 135 -10.48 12.77 8.50
N GLY A 136 -10.93 11.54 8.20
CA GLY A 136 -10.88 10.95 6.86
C GLY A 136 -11.06 9.42 6.90
N ALA A 137 -10.66 8.77 5.82
CA ALA A 137 -10.61 7.30 5.68
C ALA A 137 -9.24 6.84 5.13
N ILE A 138 -8.88 5.60 5.44
CA ILE A 138 -7.71 4.90 4.91
C ILE A 138 -8.25 3.74 4.08
N GLY A 139 -7.99 3.72 2.77
CA GLY A 139 -8.25 2.56 1.91
C GLY A 139 -7.00 1.69 1.84
N ILE A 140 -7.11 0.41 2.20
CA ILE A 140 -5.98 -0.53 2.27
C ILE A 140 -6.33 -1.79 1.47
N VAL A 141 -5.48 -2.16 0.53
CA VAL A 141 -5.70 -3.30 -0.37
C VAL A 141 -4.61 -4.35 -0.17
N PHE A 142 -5.04 -5.59 0.03
CA PHE A 142 -4.19 -6.76 0.16
C PHE A 142 -4.39 -7.71 -1.01
N SER A 143 -3.36 -8.47 -1.35
CA SER A 143 -3.54 -9.68 -2.17
C SER A 143 -4.46 -10.64 -1.44
N TYR A 144 -5.36 -11.29 -2.16
CA TYR A 144 -6.35 -12.20 -1.59
C TYR A 144 -6.61 -13.37 -2.53
N LYS A 145 -6.83 -14.55 -1.95
CA LYS A 145 -7.45 -15.69 -2.62
C LYS A 145 -8.55 -16.28 -1.73
N PRO A 146 -9.54 -16.97 -2.31
CA PRO A 146 -10.55 -17.66 -1.52
C PRO A 146 -9.93 -18.55 -0.45
N GLY A 147 -10.35 -18.33 0.80
CA GLY A 147 -9.85 -19.06 1.97
C GLY A 147 -8.75 -18.33 2.77
N ASP A 148 -8.23 -17.20 2.28
CA ASP A 148 -7.34 -16.36 3.08
C ASP A 148 -8.06 -15.78 4.31
N ASP A 149 -7.32 -15.60 5.39
CA ASP A 149 -7.82 -15.12 6.67
C ASP A 149 -8.08 -13.61 6.63
N LYS A 150 -9.33 -13.22 6.34
CA LYS A 150 -9.78 -11.83 6.33
C LYS A 150 -9.61 -11.13 7.68
N MET A 151 -9.72 -11.85 8.79
CA MET A 151 -9.54 -11.24 10.11
C MET A 151 -8.08 -10.85 10.35
N LYS A 152 -7.13 -11.67 9.86
CA LYS A 152 -5.71 -11.34 9.90
C LYS A 152 -5.39 -10.11 9.03
N LEU A 153 -5.97 -10.02 7.83
CA LEU A 153 -5.80 -8.85 6.96
C LEU A 153 -6.39 -7.57 7.60
N GLN A 154 -7.60 -7.64 8.17
CA GLN A 154 -8.19 -6.54 8.91
C GLN A 154 -7.35 -6.16 10.16
N ALA A 155 -6.71 -7.12 10.83
CA ALA A 155 -5.84 -6.81 11.97
C ALA A 155 -4.62 -5.97 11.54
N ILE A 156 -4.07 -6.22 10.35
CA ILE A 156 -2.99 -5.41 9.78
C ILE A 156 -3.49 -4.00 9.45
N ALA A 157 -4.67 -3.87 8.84
CA ALA A 157 -5.30 -2.57 8.57
C ALA A 157 -5.50 -1.74 9.86
N LYS A 158 -5.96 -2.38 10.95
CA LYS A 158 -6.08 -1.74 12.27
C LYS A 158 -4.74 -1.32 12.86
N GLN A 159 -3.69 -2.12 12.66
CA GLN A 159 -2.35 -1.77 13.09
C GLN A 159 -1.84 -0.52 12.35
N ILE A 160 -2.04 -0.45 11.02
CA ILE A 160 -1.72 0.73 10.20
C ILE A 160 -2.47 1.97 10.68
N GLN A 161 -3.78 1.85 10.93
CA GLN A 161 -4.58 2.95 11.47
C GLN A 161 -4.00 3.46 12.81
N ALA A 162 -3.64 2.55 13.71
CA ALA A 162 -3.11 2.89 15.02
C ALA A 162 -1.75 3.62 14.92
N GLU A 163 -0.88 3.16 14.02
CA GLU A 163 0.42 3.80 13.73
C GLU A 163 0.22 5.20 13.16
N MET A 164 -0.60 5.36 12.12
CA MET A 164 -0.89 6.69 11.55
C MET A 164 -1.52 7.62 12.57
N LYS A 165 -2.46 7.11 13.38
CA LYS A 165 -3.10 7.89 14.45
C LYS A 165 -2.06 8.44 15.43
N ALA A 166 -1.04 7.65 15.78
CA ALA A 166 0.02 8.09 16.67
C ALA A 166 0.86 9.23 16.09
N ASP A 167 0.94 9.36 14.77
CA ASP A 167 1.75 10.37 14.07
C ASP A 167 0.96 11.62 13.64
N ILE A 168 -0.37 11.60 13.67
CA ILE A 168 -1.22 12.70 13.20
C ILE A 168 -1.74 13.56 14.37
N PRO A 169 -1.12 14.69 14.72
CA PRO A 169 -1.63 15.57 15.77
C PRO A 169 -2.96 16.27 15.41
N SER A 170 -3.24 16.48 14.12
CA SER A 170 -4.49 17.08 13.65
C SER A 170 -4.68 16.89 12.14
N SER A 171 -5.91 17.05 11.65
CA SER A 171 -6.22 17.04 10.21
C SER A 171 -5.36 18.03 9.41
N LYS A 172 -5.07 19.23 9.94
CA LYS A 172 -4.26 20.24 9.25
C LYS A 172 -2.81 19.76 9.02
N ARG A 173 -2.28 18.92 9.91
CA ARG A 173 -0.89 18.42 9.80
C ARG A 173 -0.66 17.62 8.52
N LEU A 174 -1.69 16.92 8.02
CA LEU A 174 -1.64 16.13 6.77
C LEU A 174 -1.16 16.96 5.57
N PHE A 175 -1.53 18.24 5.53
CA PHE A 175 -1.16 19.18 4.47
C PHE A 175 0.12 19.98 4.74
N GLY A 176 0.74 19.77 5.91
CA GLY A 176 2.01 20.40 6.26
C GLY A 176 3.22 19.63 5.72
N PRO A 177 4.45 20.12 5.97
CA PRO A 177 5.70 19.50 5.52
C PRO A 177 5.87 18.04 5.98
N ALA A 178 6.52 17.19 5.19
CA ALA A 178 6.88 15.83 5.59
C ALA A 178 7.77 15.83 6.86
#